data_AF-A0A3D5RLK0-F1
#
_entry.id   AF-A0A3D5RLK0-F1
#
_cell.length_a   1.000
_cell.length_b   1.000
_cell.length_c   1.000
_cell.angle_alpha   90.00
_cell.angle_beta   90.00
_cell.angle_gamma   90.00
#
_symmetry.space_group_name_H-M   'P 1'
#
loop_
_entity.id
_entity.type
_entity.pdbx_description
1 polymer ?
#
loop_
_entity_poly.entity_id
_entity_poly.type
_entity_poly.pdbx_seq_one_letter_code
_entity_poly.pdbx_strand_id
1 'polypeptide(L)' 'MDITQARSNAIDQQIRPWGGLNYIANNALRSTPREDFVPEKYQNLAFADIEIPLNSKAKMLSPKIEGR' A
#
# COMPACT_ATOMS: atom_id res chain seq x y z
N MET A 1 5.43 11.67 -10.29
CA MET A 1 5.81 10.35 -9.72
C MET A 1 5.23 9.30 -10.63
N ASP A 2 6.01 8.30 -11.04
CA ASP A 2 5.45 7.13 -11.74
C ASP A 2 4.78 6.24 -10.70
N ILE A 3 3.44 6.25 -10.70
CA ILE A 3 2.60 5.50 -9.75
C ILE A 3 2.82 3.99 -9.90
N THR A 4 3.00 3.51 -11.13
CA THR A 4 3.21 2.08 -11.41
C THR A 4 4.54 1.62 -10.83
N GLN A 5 5.58 2.43 -10.98
CA GLN A 5 6.89 2.16 -10.37
C GLN A 5 6.83 2.25 -8.85
N ALA A 6 6.17 3.27 -8.30
CA ALA A 6 6.03 3.44 -6.85
C ALA A 6 5.28 2.27 -6.19
N ARG A 7 4.20 1.78 -6.83
CA ARG A 7 3.45 0.59 -6.41
C ARG A 7 4.33 -0.66 -6.43
N SER A 8 5.07 -0.87 -7.52
CA SER A 8 5.98 -2.01 -7.64
C SER A 8 7.07 -1.97 -6.56
N ASN A 9 7.66 -0.79 -6.31
CA ASN A 9 8.63 -0.60 -5.23
C ASN A 9 8.04 -0.89 -3.85
N ALA A 10 6.83 -0.41 -3.56
CA ALA A 10 6.17 -0.67 -2.28
C ALA A 10 5.98 -2.18 -2.04
N ILE A 11 5.48 -2.91 -3.05
CA ILE A 11 5.28 -4.36 -2.94
C ILE A 11 6.62 -5.09 -2.81
N ASP A 12 7.56 -4.82 -3.70
CA ASP A 12 8.79 -5.60 -3.79
C ASP A 12 9.81 -5.26 -2.69
N GLN A 13 9.82 -4.02 -2.19
CA GLN A 13 10.79 -3.56 -1.18
C GLN A 13 10.21 -3.40 0.24
N GLN A 14 8.91 -3.15 0.40
CA GLN A 14 8.31 -2.96 1.74
C GLN A 14 7.51 -4.18 2.19
N ILE A 15 6.76 -4.82 1.30
CA ILE A 15 5.84 -5.92 1.66
C ILE A 15 6.53 -7.29 1.62
N ARG A 16 7.11 -7.66 0.47
CA ARG A 16 7.73 -8.99 0.28
C ARG A 16 8.84 -9.31 1.29
N PRO A 17 9.73 -8.37 1.68
CA PRO A 17 10.80 -8.67 2.64
C PRO A 17 10.31 -9.02 4.05
N TRP A 18 9.08 -8.64 4.41
CA TRP A 18 8.50 -8.84 5.74
C TRP A 18 7.63 -10.09 5.87
N GLY A 19 7.69 -11.01 4.90
CA GLY A 19 6.90 -12.24 4.90
C GLY A 19 5.71 -12.21 3.96
N GLY A 20 5.56 -11.17 3.13
CA GLY A 20 4.66 -11.12 1.97
C GLY A 20 5.10 -12.09 0.87
N LEU A 21 5.26 -13.38 1.20
CA LEU A 21 5.59 -14.46 0.26
C LEU A 21 4.33 -15.12 -0.32
N ASN A 22 3.14 -14.72 0.16
CA ASN A 22 1.88 -15.21 -0.37
C ASN A 22 1.61 -14.58 -1.75
N TYR A 23 1.76 -15.41 -2.80
CA TYR A 23 1.53 -15.02 -4.19
C TYR A 23 0.14 -14.43 -4.43
N ILE A 24 -0.89 -15.01 -3.80
CA ILE A 24 -2.28 -14.55 -3.97
C ILE A 24 -2.46 -13.16 -3.34
N ALA A 25 -1.95 -12.96 -2.12
CA ALA A 25 -2.02 -11.66 -1.44
C ALA A 25 -1.27 -10.56 -2.22
N ASN A 26 -0.06 -10.86 -2.70
CA ASN A 26 0.71 -9.90 -3.50
C ASN A 26 0.02 -9.53 -4.81
N ASN A 27 -0.63 -10.48 -5.49
CA ASN A 27 -1.39 -10.19 -6.70
C ASN A 27 -2.66 -9.39 -6.41
N ALA A 28 -3.32 -9.65 -5.26
CA ALA A 28 -4.45 -8.84 -4.82
C ALA A 28 -4.05 -7.35 -4.71
N LEU A 29 -2.92 -7.06 -4.07
CA LEU A 29 -2.36 -5.70 -3.95
C LEU A 29 -2.00 -5.04 -5.28
N ARG A 30 -1.66 -5.82 -6.31
CA ARG A 30 -1.43 -5.29 -7.68
C ARG A 30 -2.74 -5.00 -8.41
N SER A 31 -3.74 -5.87 -8.23
CA SER A 31 -5.04 -5.79 -8.90
C SER A 31 -6.01 -4.80 -8.25
N THR A 32 -5.81 -4.48 -6.96
CA THR A 32 -6.60 -3.53 -6.18
C THR A 32 -5.65 -2.43 -5.67
N PRO A 33 -5.38 -1.38 -6.46
CA PRO A 33 -4.41 -0.34 -6.12
C PRO A 33 -4.85 0.44 -4.89
N ARG A 34 -4.03 0.49 -3.84
CA ARG A 34 -4.39 1.20 -2.60
C ARG A 34 -4.51 2.71 -2.79
N GLU A 35 -3.75 3.29 -3.73
CA GLU A 35 -3.76 4.72 -4.04
C GLU A 35 -5.13 5.24 -4.49
N ASP A 36 -5.99 4.36 -5.01
CA ASP A 36 -7.37 4.69 -5.41
C ASP A 36 -8.28 4.93 -4.19
N PHE A 37 -7.86 4.48 -3.00
CA PHE A 37 -8.60 4.58 -1.74
C PHE A 37 -7.99 5.61 -0.77
N VAL A 38 -6.90 6.29 -1.16
CA VAL A 38 -6.22 7.29 -0.35
C VAL A 38 -6.92 8.65 -0.49
N PRO A 39 -7.28 9.34 0.62
CA PRO A 39 -7.85 10.68 0.54
C PRO A 39 -6.90 11.65 -0.16
N GLU A 40 -7.44 12.60 -0.91
CA GLU A 40 -6.67 13.54 -1.76
C GLU A 40 -5.51 14.22 -1.01
N LYS A 41 -5.75 14.63 0.25
CA LYS A 41 -4.74 15.25 1.13
C LYS A 41 -3.48 14.39 1.34
N TYR A 42 -3.59 13.08 1.22
CA TYR A 42 -2.55 12.10 1.52
C TYR A 42 -2.06 11.35 0.29
N GLN A 43 -2.46 11.72 -0.92
CA GLN A 43 -2.09 11.02 -2.16
C GLN A 43 -0.57 10.86 -2.33
N ASN A 44 0.21 11.89 -1.98
CA ASN A 44 1.68 11.84 -2.01
C ASN A 44 2.30 10.87 -1.00
N LEU A 45 1.51 10.36 -0.05
CA LEU A 45 1.91 9.40 0.99
C LEU A 45 1.36 7.99 0.73
N ALA A 46 0.71 7.75 -0.42
CA ALA A 46 0.03 6.49 -0.70
C ALA A 46 0.94 5.25 -0.56
N PHE A 47 2.24 5.38 -0.82
CA PHE A 47 3.24 4.31 -0.76
C PHE A 47 4.24 4.44 0.40
N ALA A 48 4.02 5.39 1.31
CA ALA A 48 4.84 5.52 2.51
C ALA A 48 4.47 4.42 3.50
N ASP A 49 5.46 3.90 4.24
CA ASP A 49 5.25 2.89 5.30
C ASP A 49 4.66 3.54 6.57
N ILE A 50 3.49 4.14 6.43
CA ILE A 50 2.72 4.80 7.48
C ILE A 50 1.25 4.43 7.37
N GLU A 51 0.51 4.65 8.45
CA GLU A 51 -0.95 4.61 8.42
C GLU A 51 -1.52 5.93 7.88
N ILE A 52 -2.60 5.87 7.10
CA ILE A 52 -3.23 7.06 6.51
C ILE A 52 -4.64 7.21 7.10
N PRO A 53 -4.98 8.33 7.75
CA PRO A 53 -6.34 8.58 8.21
C PRO A 53 -7.32 8.61 7.04
N LEU A 54 -8.36 7.77 7.08
CA LEU A 54 -9.44 7.77 6.09
C LEU A 54 -10.60 8.64 6.55
N ASN A 55 -10.90 8.60 7.85
CA ASN A 55 -11.90 9.42 8.51
C ASN A 55 -11.62 9.43 10.02
N SER A 56 -12.55 9.96 10.83
CA SER A 56 -12.40 10.07 12.28
C SER A 56 -12.33 8.73 13.03
N LYS A 57 -12.67 7.62 12.39
CA LYS A 57 -12.78 6.29 13.01
C LYS A 57 -11.91 5.23 12.33
N ALA A 58 -11.38 5.50 11.14
CA ALA A 58 -10.69 4.52 10.33
C ALA A 58 -9.39 5.08 9.74
N LYS A 59 -8.44 4.17 9.59
CA LYS A 59 -7.15 4.41 8.94
C LYS A 59 -6.86 3.27 7.98
N MET A 60 -6.24 3.61 6.86
CA MET A 60 -5.56 2.66 5.99
C MET A 60 -4.28 2.24 6.70
N LEU A 61 -3.99 0.95 6.69
CA LEU A 61 -2.80 0.43 7.37
C LEU A 61 -1.56 0.75 6.54
N SER A 62 -0.38 0.59 7.14
CA SER A 62 0.85 0.72 6.37
C SER A 62 0.99 -0.46 5.39
N PRO A 63 1.58 -0.27 4.20
CA PRO A 63 1.62 -1.28 3.15
C PRO A 63 2.14 -2.65 3.62
N LYS A 64 3.15 -2.68 4.49
CA LYS A 64 3.70 -3.94 5.03
C LYS A 64 2.70 -4.75 5.88
N ILE A 65 1.72 -4.09 6.50
CA ILE A 65 0.69 -4.75 7.30
C ILE A 65 -0.43 -5.26 6.39
N GLU A 66 -0.79 -4.51 5.36
CA GLU A 66 -1.83 -4.91 4.39
C GLU A 66 -1.44 -6.15 3.58
N GLY A 67 -0.15 -6.32 3.29
CA GLY A 67 0.35 -7.46 2.54
C GLY A 67 0.83 -8.65 3.37
N ARG A 68 0.53 -8.68 4.68
CA ARG A 68 0.88 -9.77 5.58
C ARG A 68 -0.20 -10.85 5.63
#